data_AF-A0A1B6FVR0-F1
#
_entry.id   AF-A0A1B6FVR0-F1
#
_cell.length_a   1.000
_cell.length_b   1.000
_cell.length_c   1.000
_cell.angle_alpha   90.00
_cell.angle_beta   90.00
_cell.angle_gamma   90.00
#
_symmetry.space_group_name_H-M   'P 1'
#
loop_
_entity.id
_entity.type
_entity.pdbx_description
1 polymer ?
#
loop_
_entity_poly.entity_id
_entity_poly.type
_entity_poly.pdbx_seq_one_letter_code
_entity_poly.pdbx_strand_id
1 'polypeptide(L)'
;FRSLSSLEFISPHYYSKLNRIMFSNSTQRKYWTFSDENELQRLRDEANQKYTKAHKMKEGEEWLFLSSAEERVLLLHYQLQLRDFCRKFQPAMPRAVAGTAFHYFKRFYLNNSVMDYHPKEILVTCVFLACKVEEFNVSIHQFVSNIKGDREKASDIIINNEMLLMRHLNYQLTAHNPFRAVEGSLIDIKTRSQLVNPERLRPGVEDALDKLQLTDCCLLFAPSQIALAAILHSVSKLQENLDSFVTEVLLGPEHKEYIHHIIEIIRSIHTNNIY
;
A
#
# COMPACT_ATOMS: atom_id res chain seq x y z
N PHE A 1 23.89 -20.67 35.22
CA PHE A 1 23.32 -22.03 35.27
C PHE A 1 22.15 -22.08 36.25
N ARG A 2 20.92 -22.07 35.71
CA ARG A 2 19.62 -22.49 36.28
C ARG A 2 18.55 -22.05 35.25
N SER A 3 18.47 -22.80 34.16
CA SER A 3 17.42 -23.81 33.87
C SER A 3 16.08 -23.18 33.50
N LEU A 4 15.94 -22.95 32.20
CA LEU A 4 14.69 -22.84 31.44
C LEU A 4 13.72 -23.96 31.85
N SER A 5 12.56 -23.63 32.43
CA SER A 5 11.47 -24.61 32.63
C SER A 5 10.12 -23.96 33.03
N SER A 6 9.72 -22.88 32.36
CA SER A 6 8.39 -22.29 32.62
C SER A 6 7.66 -21.74 31.39
N LEU A 7 8.03 -22.20 30.18
CA LEU A 7 7.34 -21.83 28.93
C LEU A 7 6.56 -23.00 28.28
N GLU A 8 6.28 -24.08 29.03
CA GLU A 8 5.62 -25.28 28.49
C GLU A 8 4.08 -25.32 28.59
N PHE A 9 3.40 -24.19 28.85
CA PHE A 9 1.92 -24.16 28.90
C PHE A 9 1.27 -23.13 27.97
N ILE A 10 1.70 -23.11 26.71
CA ILE A 10 0.94 -22.45 25.64
C ILE A 10 0.44 -23.52 24.66
N SER A 11 -0.87 -23.76 24.68
CA SER A 11 -1.57 -24.75 23.85
C SER A 11 -1.19 -24.61 22.35
N PRO A 12 -1.07 -25.70 21.58
CA PRO A 12 -0.84 -25.67 20.13
C PRO A 12 -1.87 -24.83 19.36
N HIS A 13 -3.07 -24.65 19.91
CA HIS A 13 -4.11 -23.77 19.34
C HIS A 13 -3.77 -22.27 19.43
N TYR A 14 -2.88 -21.86 20.34
CA TYR A 14 -2.39 -20.49 20.41
C TYR A 14 -1.34 -20.22 19.33
N TYR A 15 -0.48 -21.21 19.02
CA TYR A 15 0.45 -21.13 17.88
C TYR A 15 -0.29 -21.06 16.54
N SER A 16 -1.42 -21.78 16.39
CA SER A 16 -2.24 -21.69 15.17
C SER A 16 -2.97 -20.34 15.03
N LYS A 17 -3.26 -19.63 16.13
CA LYS A 17 -3.78 -18.25 16.12
C LYS A 17 -2.67 -17.20 15.93
N LEU A 18 -1.44 -17.50 16.33
CA LEU A 18 -0.24 -16.69 16.11
C LEU A 18 0.40 -16.88 14.73
N ASN A 19 -0.09 -17.84 13.93
CA ASN A 19 -0.08 -17.75 12.46
C ASN A 19 -0.95 -16.57 12.01
N ARG A 20 -0.55 -15.35 12.41
CA ARG A 20 -0.87 -14.14 11.65
C ARG A 20 -0.55 -14.48 10.21
N ILE A 21 -1.54 -14.38 9.33
CA ILE A 21 -1.41 -14.66 7.90
C ILE A 21 -0.09 -14.08 7.43
N MET A 22 0.92 -14.93 7.25
CA MET A 22 2.21 -14.50 6.77
C MET A 22 2.01 -14.10 5.32
N PHE A 23 2.69 -13.03 4.89
CA PHE A 23 2.55 -12.53 3.53
C PHE A 23 2.75 -13.64 2.48
N SER A 24 3.65 -14.59 2.72
CA SER A 24 3.91 -15.75 1.85
C SER A 24 2.66 -16.60 1.55
N ASN A 25 1.75 -16.75 2.51
CA ASN A 25 0.51 -17.53 2.36
C ASN A 25 -0.73 -16.63 2.18
N SER A 26 -0.52 -15.34 1.96
CA SER A 26 -1.61 -14.37 1.84
C SER A 26 -2.25 -14.37 0.46
N THR A 27 -3.51 -13.95 0.41
CA THR A 27 -4.21 -13.70 -0.85
C THR A 27 -3.64 -12.49 -1.58
N GLN A 28 -3.02 -11.55 -0.87
CA GLN A 28 -2.25 -10.48 -1.49
C GLN A 28 -1.11 -11.03 -2.33
N ARG A 29 -0.29 -11.94 -1.79
CA ARG A 29 0.84 -12.52 -2.55
C ARG A 29 0.36 -13.31 -3.77
N LYS A 30 -0.78 -14.01 -3.64
CA LYS A 30 -1.31 -14.90 -4.68
C LYS A 30 -2.02 -14.16 -5.82
N TYR A 31 -2.76 -13.09 -5.52
CA TYR A 31 -3.67 -12.45 -6.48
C TYR A 31 -3.38 -10.97 -6.72
N TRP A 32 -2.62 -10.32 -5.85
CA TRP A 32 -2.36 -8.88 -5.87
C TRP A 32 -0.87 -8.54 -5.78
N THR A 33 -0.02 -9.46 -6.22
CA THR A 33 1.42 -9.25 -6.41
C THR A 33 1.78 -9.75 -7.79
N PHE A 34 2.00 -8.80 -8.69
CA PHE A 34 2.23 -9.02 -10.12
C PHE A 34 3.72 -9.11 -10.41
N SER A 35 4.06 -9.62 -11.60
CA SER A 35 5.45 -9.92 -11.93
C SER A 35 6.23 -8.67 -12.32
N ASP A 36 5.60 -7.75 -13.04
CA ASP A 36 6.23 -6.55 -13.57
C ASP A 36 5.22 -5.41 -13.82
N GLU A 37 5.74 -4.21 -14.12
CA GLU A 37 4.93 -3.03 -14.42
C GLU A 37 4.14 -3.13 -15.74
N ASN A 38 4.62 -3.92 -16.71
CA ASN A 38 3.94 -4.09 -17.99
C ASN A 38 2.63 -4.86 -17.82
N GLU A 39 2.62 -5.85 -16.92
CA GLU A 39 1.41 -6.57 -16.54
C GLU A 39 0.35 -5.63 -15.96
N LEU A 40 0.74 -4.69 -15.08
CA LEU A 40 -0.16 -3.69 -14.53
C LEU A 40 -0.68 -2.72 -15.60
N GLN A 41 0.19 -2.29 -16.52
CA GLN A 41 -0.19 -1.40 -17.61
C GLN A 41 -1.19 -2.08 -18.54
N ARG A 42 -0.96 -3.35 -18.89
CA ARG A 42 -1.89 -4.14 -19.70
C ARG A 42 -3.27 -4.24 -19.05
N LEU A 43 -3.35 -4.54 -17.75
CA LEU A 43 -4.65 -4.63 -17.05
C LEU A 43 -5.42 -3.30 -17.10
N ARG A 44 -4.71 -2.17 -16.93
CA ARG A 44 -5.29 -0.83 -17.04
C ARG A 44 -5.77 -0.52 -18.46
N ASP A 45 -4.98 -0.89 -19.46
CA ASP A 45 -5.33 -0.72 -20.87
C ASP A 45 -6.55 -1.57 -21.24
N GLU A 46 -6.62 -2.81 -20.75
CA GLU A 46 -7.77 -3.69 -20.92
C GLU A 46 -9.04 -3.10 -20.26
N ALA A 47 -8.92 -2.54 -19.05
CA ALA A 47 -10.03 -1.89 -18.35
C ALA A 47 -10.56 -0.66 -19.11
N ASN A 48 -9.66 0.20 -19.58
CA ASN A 48 -9.99 1.37 -20.39
C ASN A 48 -10.65 0.96 -21.72
N GLN A 49 -10.05 0.02 -22.45
CA GLN A 49 -10.59 -0.48 -23.71
C GLN A 49 -11.95 -1.13 -23.54
N LYS A 50 -12.16 -1.88 -22.46
CA LYS A 50 -13.46 -2.49 -22.14
C LYS A 50 -14.53 -1.42 -21.97
N TYR A 51 -14.23 -0.34 -21.25
CA TYR A 51 -15.15 0.78 -21.06
C TYR A 51 -15.46 1.47 -22.39
N THR A 52 -14.43 1.86 -23.15
CA THR A 52 -14.57 2.55 -24.43
C THR A 52 -15.35 1.72 -25.44
N LYS A 53 -15.08 0.41 -25.55
CA LYS A 53 -15.83 -0.48 -26.46
C LYS A 53 -17.30 -0.63 -26.07
N ALA A 54 -17.61 -0.62 -24.78
CA ALA A 54 -18.99 -0.76 -24.30
C ALA A 54 -19.82 0.53 -24.51
N HIS A 55 -19.19 1.70 -24.51
CA HIS A 55 -19.86 3.00 -24.57
C HIS A 55 -19.67 3.75 -25.90
N LYS A 56 -18.81 3.27 -26.81
CA LYS A 56 -18.64 3.85 -28.14
C LYS A 56 -19.89 3.58 -28.99
N MET A 57 -20.67 4.63 -29.25
CA MET A 57 -21.90 4.53 -30.03
C MET A 57 -21.68 4.82 -31.53
N LYS A 58 -20.72 5.68 -31.90
CA LYS A 58 -20.42 6.05 -33.30
C LYS A 58 -18.91 6.14 -33.57
N GLU A 59 -18.54 5.94 -34.83
CA GLU A 59 -17.18 6.23 -35.32
C GLU A 59 -16.92 7.75 -35.26
N GLY A 60 -15.78 8.17 -34.70
CA GLY A 60 -15.39 9.58 -34.56
C GLY A 60 -15.56 10.20 -33.15
N GLU A 61 -16.14 9.47 -32.19
CA GLU A 61 -16.34 9.94 -30.80
C GLU A 61 -15.16 9.61 -29.86
N GLU A 62 -14.00 9.23 -30.40
CA GLU A 62 -12.85 8.75 -29.61
C GLU A 62 -12.27 9.79 -28.66
N TRP A 63 -12.40 11.07 -29.01
CA TRP A 63 -11.91 12.20 -28.20
C TRP A 63 -12.72 12.42 -26.90
N LEU A 64 -13.90 11.81 -26.75
CA LEU A 64 -14.71 11.90 -25.54
C LEU A 64 -14.20 10.98 -24.42
N PHE A 65 -13.36 10.00 -24.75
CA PHE A 65 -12.84 9.02 -23.81
C PHE A 65 -11.44 9.39 -23.36
N LEU A 66 -11.15 9.13 -22.09
CA LEU A 66 -9.80 9.27 -21.57
C LEU A 66 -8.93 8.13 -22.09
N SER A 67 -7.69 8.45 -22.45
CA SER A 67 -6.65 7.46 -22.63
C SER A 67 -6.21 6.86 -21.29
N SER A 68 -5.65 5.66 -21.32
CA SER A 68 -5.07 5.01 -20.13
C SER A 68 -4.02 5.89 -19.43
N ALA A 69 -3.24 6.68 -20.19
CA ALA A 69 -2.29 7.63 -19.62
C ALA A 69 -2.97 8.78 -18.86
N GLU A 70 -4.06 9.33 -19.40
CA GLU A 70 -4.84 10.38 -18.73
C GLU A 70 -5.55 9.85 -17.49
N GLU A 71 -6.09 8.61 -17.55
CA GLU A 71 -6.64 7.95 -16.37
C GLU A 71 -5.58 7.83 -15.26
N ARG A 72 -4.35 7.43 -15.60
CA ARG A 72 -3.24 7.34 -14.63
C ARG A 72 -2.91 8.68 -13.98
N VAL A 73 -2.89 9.77 -14.74
CA VAL A 73 -2.65 11.12 -14.19
C VAL A 73 -3.77 11.51 -13.23
N LEU A 74 -5.02 11.24 -13.59
CA LEU A 74 -6.17 11.51 -12.72
C LEU A 74 -6.10 10.68 -11.44
N LEU A 75 -5.77 9.40 -11.54
CA LEU A 75 -5.61 8.51 -10.39
C LEU A 75 -4.49 8.96 -9.46
N LEU A 76 -3.36 9.44 -10.01
CA LEU A 76 -2.28 10.02 -9.19
C LEU A 76 -2.75 11.26 -8.44
N HIS A 77 -3.52 12.15 -9.10
CA HIS A 77 -4.12 13.31 -8.45
C HIS A 77 -5.01 12.89 -7.26
N TYR A 78 -5.87 11.89 -7.43
CA TYR A 78 -6.72 11.39 -6.36
C TYR A 78 -5.95 10.61 -5.28
N GLN A 79 -4.85 9.95 -5.61
CA GLN A 79 -3.96 9.35 -4.61
C GLN A 79 -3.32 10.41 -3.69
N LEU A 80 -2.94 11.56 -4.24
CA LEU A 80 -2.48 12.71 -3.44
C LEU A 80 -3.59 13.25 -2.55
N GLN A 81 -4.82 13.37 -3.07
CA GLN A 81 -5.97 13.75 -2.26
C GLN A 81 -6.27 12.72 -1.15
N LEU A 82 -6.11 11.42 -1.41
CA LEU A 82 -6.30 10.34 -0.44
C LEU A 82 -5.30 10.51 0.70
N ARG A 83 -4.02 10.70 0.38
CA ARG A 83 -2.96 10.97 1.37
C ARG A 83 -3.33 12.15 2.25
N ASP A 84 -3.73 13.25 1.64
CA ASP A 84 -4.04 14.49 2.35
C ASP A 84 -5.32 14.37 3.19
N PHE A 85 -6.31 13.62 2.71
CA PHE A 85 -7.53 13.29 3.46
C PHE A 85 -7.19 12.48 4.72
N CYS A 86 -6.44 11.38 4.59
CA CYS A 86 -6.03 10.55 5.72
C CYS A 86 -5.19 11.33 6.74
N ARG A 87 -4.28 12.22 6.29
CA ARG A 87 -3.44 13.05 7.16
C ARG A 87 -4.23 14.09 7.96
N LYS A 88 -5.30 14.66 7.36
CA LYS A 88 -6.13 15.70 7.99
C LYS A 88 -7.32 15.13 8.77
N PHE A 89 -7.56 13.83 8.66
CA PHE A 89 -8.71 13.16 9.25
C PHE A 89 -8.70 13.27 10.79
N GLN A 90 -9.87 13.54 11.36
CA GLN A 90 -10.10 13.58 12.80
C GLN A 90 -11.20 12.57 13.18
N PRO A 91 -10.95 11.64 14.12
CA PRO A 91 -9.75 11.49 14.96
C PRO A 91 -8.51 11.02 14.18
N ALA A 92 -7.30 11.22 14.72
CA ALA A 92 -6.05 10.90 14.03
C ALA A 92 -6.02 9.46 13.48
N MET A 93 -5.90 9.34 12.16
CA MET A 93 -5.99 8.06 11.47
C MET A 93 -4.67 7.27 11.58
N PRO A 94 -4.71 5.98 11.98
CA PRO A 94 -3.54 5.12 11.96
C PRO A 94 -2.97 4.95 10.54
N ARG A 95 -1.63 4.88 10.42
CA ARG A 95 -0.97 4.71 9.11
C ARG A 95 -1.36 3.41 8.40
N ALA A 96 -1.66 2.35 9.14
CA ALA A 96 -2.15 1.09 8.58
C ALA A 96 -3.46 1.28 7.79
N VAL A 97 -4.41 2.06 8.32
CA VAL A 97 -5.67 2.41 7.64
C VAL A 97 -5.39 3.11 6.32
N ALA A 98 -4.55 4.14 6.33
CA ALA A 98 -4.19 4.86 5.11
C ALA A 98 -3.52 3.93 4.07
N GLY A 99 -2.57 3.09 4.51
CA GLY A 99 -1.92 2.12 3.65
C GLY A 99 -2.88 1.10 3.02
N THR A 100 -3.84 0.59 3.81
CA THR A 100 -4.89 -0.32 3.33
C THR A 100 -5.83 0.37 2.34
N ALA A 101 -6.20 1.63 2.58
CA ALA A 101 -6.98 2.42 1.63
C ALA A 101 -6.26 2.62 0.29
N PHE A 102 -4.95 2.86 0.30
CA PHE A 102 -4.14 2.92 -0.92
C PHE A 102 -4.14 1.59 -1.69
N HIS A 103 -4.02 0.46 -0.98
CA HIS A 103 -4.13 -0.86 -1.62
C HIS A 103 -5.48 -1.02 -2.31
N TYR A 104 -6.58 -0.70 -1.63
CA TYR A 104 -7.92 -0.83 -2.23
C TYR A 104 -8.10 0.07 -3.45
N PHE A 105 -7.67 1.32 -3.35
CA PHE A 105 -7.75 2.26 -4.46
C PHE A 105 -6.99 1.77 -5.69
N LYS A 106 -5.74 1.30 -5.50
CA LYS A 106 -4.90 0.78 -6.60
C LYS A 106 -5.44 -0.55 -7.17
N ARG A 107 -5.89 -1.46 -6.31
CA ARG A 107 -6.51 -2.74 -6.73
C ARG A 107 -7.80 -2.53 -7.51
N PHE A 108 -8.62 -1.57 -7.09
CA PHE A 108 -9.87 -1.26 -7.77
C PHE A 108 -9.62 -0.74 -9.20
N TYR A 109 -8.74 0.25 -9.35
CA TYR A 109 -8.45 0.85 -10.67
C TYR A 109 -7.44 0.08 -11.53
N LEU A 110 -7.05 -1.14 -11.13
CA LEU A 110 -6.36 -2.06 -12.03
C LEU A 110 -7.28 -2.62 -13.10
N ASN A 111 -8.55 -2.88 -12.74
CA ASN A 111 -9.51 -3.58 -13.60
C ASN A 111 -10.77 -2.76 -13.91
N ASN A 112 -10.80 -1.50 -13.48
CA ASN A 112 -11.92 -0.58 -13.66
C ASN A 112 -11.42 0.76 -14.19
N SER A 113 -12.22 1.39 -15.07
CA SER A 113 -11.93 2.73 -15.60
C SER A 113 -12.44 3.82 -14.66
N VAL A 114 -11.73 4.95 -14.62
CA VAL A 114 -12.18 6.17 -13.91
C VAL A 114 -13.44 6.79 -14.50
N MET A 115 -13.77 6.45 -15.76
CA MET A 115 -14.96 6.94 -16.45
C MET A 115 -16.23 6.22 -15.96
N ASP A 116 -16.11 4.96 -15.53
CA ASP A 116 -17.22 4.18 -14.98
C ASP A 116 -17.48 4.53 -13.51
N TYR A 117 -16.39 4.66 -12.74
CA TYR A 117 -16.44 4.97 -11.31
C TYR A 117 -15.60 6.19 -10.99
N HIS A 118 -16.26 7.27 -10.59
CA HIS A 118 -15.57 8.52 -10.30
C HIS A 118 -14.61 8.38 -9.10
N PRO A 119 -13.30 8.68 -9.24
CA PRO A 119 -12.31 8.41 -8.20
C PRO A 119 -12.55 9.10 -6.86
N LYS A 120 -13.21 10.26 -6.85
CA LYS A 120 -13.59 10.93 -5.59
C LYS A 120 -14.48 10.07 -4.69
N GLU A 121 -15.41 9.34 -5.28
CA GLU A 121 -16.39 8.51 -4.55
C GLU A 121 -15.75 7.20 -4.09
N ILE A 122 -14.97 6.58 -4.98
CA ILE A 122 -14.22 5.36 -4.66
C ILE A 122 -13.16 5.64 -3.59
N LEU A 123 -12.48 6.79 -3.64
CA LEU A 123 -11.50 7.20 -2.64
C LEU A 123 -12.10 7.21 -1.23
N VAL A 124 -13.20 7.93 -1.01
CA VAL A 124 -13.82 8.01 0.32
C VAL A 124 -14.35 6.65 0.77
N THR A 125 -14.84 5.84 -0.16
CA THR A 125 -15.31 4.47 0.11
C THR A 125 -14.15 3.55 0.50
N CYS A 126 -13.00 3.64 -0.18
CA CYS A 126 -11.78 2.90 0.15
C CYS A 126 -11.28 3.22 1.56
N VAL A 127 -11.26 4.51 1.93
CA VAL A 127 -10.81 4.91 3.26
C VAL A 127 -11.81 4.42 4.32
N PHE A 128 -13.11 4.55 4.09
CA PHE A 128 -14.12 4.06 5.03
C PHE A 128 -14.07 2.54 5.22
N LEU A 129 -13.96 1.77 4.13
CA LEU A 129 -13.79 0.31 4.19
C LEU A 129 -12.50 -0.08 4.93
N ALA A 130 -11.39 0.62 4.66
CA ALA A 130 -10.13 0.40 5.37
C ALA A 130 -10.24 0.67 6.87
N CYS A 131 -11.02 1.68 7.28
CA CYS A 131 -11.29 1.93 8.71
C CYS A 131 -11.95 0.71 9.37
N LYS A 132 -12.94 0.09 8.70
CA LYS A 132 -13.61 -1.10 9.22
C LYS A 132 -12.67 -2.31 9.30
N VAL A 133 -11.87 -2.55 8.25
CA VAL A 133 -11.00 -3.73 8.16
C VAL A 133 -9.83 -3.67 9.13
N GLU A 134 -9.25 -2.48 9.34
CA GLU A 134 -8.17 -2.26 10.30
C GLU A 134 -8.66 -1.96 11.73
N GLU A 135 -9.95 -2.21 11.99
CA GLU A 135 -10.60 -2.03 13.30
C GLU A 135 -10.47 -0.59 13.88
N PHE A 136 -10.35 0.41 13.00
CA PHE A 136 -10.41 1.82 13.37
C PHE A 136 -11.87 2.26 13.50
N ASN A 137 -12.36 2.21 14.74
CA ASN A 137 -13.77 2.42 15.07
C ASN A 137 -14.19 3.90 14.87
N VAL A 138 -14.72 4.20 13.69
CA VAL A 138 -15.30 5.50 13.34
C VAL A 138 -16.68 5.29 12.76
N SER A 139 -17.68 5.99 13.31
CA SER A 139 -19.04 5.96 12.75
C SER A 139 -19.11 6.66 11.38
N ILE A 140 -20.07 6.27 10.54
CA ILE A 140 -20.26 6.94 9.23
C ILE A 140 -20.49 8.45 9.39
N HIS A 141 -21.23 8.88 10.42
CA HIS A 141 -21.46 10.29 10.72
C HIS A 141 -20.17 11.05 11.07
N GLN A 142 -19.30 10.45 11.86
CA GLN A 142 -17.98 11.02 12.16
C GLN A 142 -17.09 11.04 10.91
N PHE A 143 -17.16 9.99 10.09
CA PHE A 143 -16.40 9.91 8.85
C PHE A 143 -16.78 11.03 7.88
N VAL A 144 -18.07 11.19 7.58
CA VAL A 144 -18.54 12.24 6.66
C VAL A 144 -18.39 13.64 7.23
N SER A 145 -18.19 13.80 8.55
CA SER A 145 -17.89 15.11 9.14
C SER A 145 -16.54 15.70 8.65
N ASN A 146 -15.62 14.82 8.22
CA ASN A 146 -14.33 15.18 7.63
C ASN A 146 -14.44 15.49 6.12
N ILE A 147 -15.59 15.23 5.49
CA ILE A 147 -15.81 15.48 4.07
C ILE A 147 -16.42 16.88 3.90
N LYS A 148 -15.89 17.64 2.94
CA LYS A 148 -16.46 18.95 2.57
C LYS A 148 -17.65 18.77 1.63
N GLY A 149 -18.73 19.51 1.90
CA GLY A 149 -19.93 19.53 1.06
C GLY A 149 -21.11 18.82 1.70
N ASP A 150 -21.92 18.18 0.85
CA ASP A 150 -23.16 17.50 1.25
C ASP A 150 -22.87 16.15 1.91
N ARG A 151 -23.03 16.11 3.24
CA ARG A 151 -22.66 14.97 4.07
C ARG A 151 -23.63 13.80 3.94
N GLU A 152 -24.91 14.07 3.71
CA GLU A 152 -25.92 13.01 3.55
C GLU A 152 -25.68 12.26 2.26
N LYS A 153 -25.49 12.99 1.15
CA LYS A 153 -25.11 12.38 -0.13
C LYS A 153 -23.80 11.61 -0.03
N ALA A 154 -22.80 12.14 0.67
CA ALA A 154 -21.54 11.41 0.86
C ALA A 154 -21.74 10.10 1.61
N SER A 155 -22.59 10.08 2.65
CA SER A 155 -22.94 8.87 3.39
C SER A 155 -23.60 7.83 2.47
N ASP A 156 -24.59 8.25 1.69
CA ASP A 156 -25.32 7.36 0.78
C ASP A 156 -24.40 6.76 -0.29
N ILE A 157 -23.53 7.59 -0.88
CA ILE A 157 -22.53 7.14 -1.87
C ILE A 157 -21.60 6.09 -1.26
N ILE A 158 -21.07 6.34 -0.06
CA ILE A 158 -20.16 5.42 0.62
C ILE A 158 -20.84 4.08 0.88
N ILE A 159 -22.07 4.10 1.41
CA ILE A 159 -22.82 2.89 1.75
C ILE A 159 -23.15 2.09 0.49
N ASN A 160 -23.60 2.75 -0.57
CA ASN A 160 -23.95 2.09 -1.84
C ASN A 160 -22.71 1.49 -2.53
N ASN A 161 -21.58 2.19 -2.49
CA ASN A 161 -20.34 1.74 -3.13
C ASN A 161 -19.55 0.73 -2.28
N GLU A 162 -19.87 0.54 -0.99
CA GLU A 162 -19.12 -0.37 -0.11
C GLU A 162 -19.13 -1.81 -0.63
N MET A 163 -20.32 -2.34 -0.95
CA MET A 163 -20.46 -3.70 -1.47
C MET A 163 -19.84 -3.85 -2.86
N LEU A 164 -19.98 -2.81 -3.70
CA LEU A 164 -19.36 -2.75 -5.02
C LEU A 164 -17.83 -2.86 -4.89
N LEU A 165 -17.22 -2.05 -4.02
CA LEU A 165 -15.78 -2.06 -3.78
C LEU A 165 -15.31 -3.46 -3.33
N MET A 166 -15.97 -4.06 -2.35
CA MET A 166 -15.60 -5.40 -1.86
C MET A 166 -15.65 -6.46 -2.97
N ARG A 167 -16.66 -6.40 -3.84
CA ARG A 167 -16.78 -7.30 -4.99
C ARG A 167 -15.62 -7.13 -5.98
N HIS A 168 -15.24 -5.89 -6.31
CA HIS A 168 -14.11 -5.61 -7.21
C HIS A 168 -12.75 -5.95 -6.60
N LEU A 169 -12.64 -5.99 -5.27
CA LEU A 169 -11.48 -6.51 -4.55
C LEU A 169 -11.48 -8.04 -4.41
N ASN A 170 -12.45 -8.74 -5.02
CA ASN A 170 -12.67 -10.18 -4.89
C ASN A 170 -12.76 -10.63 -3.41
N TYR A 171 -13.30 -9.76 -2.54
CA TYR A 171 -13.36 -9.93 -1.09
C TYR A 171 -12.00 -10.18 -0.41
N GLN A 172 -10.89 -9.83 -1.07
CA GLN A 172 -9.54 -9.92 -0.54
C GLN A 172 -9.18 -8.65 0.24
N LEU A 173 -9.78 -8.51 1.42
CA LEU A 173 -9.70 -7.30 2.22
C LEU A 173 -8.40 -7.18 3.02
N THR A 174 -7.73 -8.29 3.35
CA THR A 174 -6.47 -8.24 4.10
C THR A 174 -5.36 -7.58 3.25
N ALA A 175 -4.81 -6.47 3.74
CA ALA A 175 -3.66 -5.79 3.16
C ALA A 175 -2.47 -5.82 4.11
N HIS A 176 -1.32 -6.29 3.62
CA HIS A 176 -0.07 -6.33 4.37
C HIS A 176 0.73 -5.06 4.09
N ASN A 177 0.70 -4.13 5.04
CA ASN A 177 1.45 -2.87 4.96
C ASN A 177 2.92 -3.02 5.42
N PRO A 178 3.85 -2.20 4.89
CA PRO A 178 5.28 -2.28 5.22
C PRO A 178 5.64 -1.80 6.63
N PHE A 179 4.74 -1.06 7.31
CA PHE A 179 5.04 -0.43 8.61
C PHE A 179 5.53 -1.42 9.68
N ARG A 180 4.91 -2.59 9.75
CA ARG A 180 5.32 -3.62 10.72
C ARG A 180 6.70 -4.20 10.39
N ALA A 181 7.01 -4.36 9.11
CA ALA A 181 8.31 -4.83 8.68
C ALA A 181 9.40 -3.79 8.97
N VAL A 182 9.10 -2.49 8.80
CA VAL A 182 10.00 -1.41 9.20
C VAL A 182 10.35 -1.47 10.68
N GLU A 183 9.36 -1.60 11.58
CA GLU A 183 9.67 -1.70 13.01
C GLU A 183 10.52 -2.92 13.34
N GLY A 184 10.23 -4.07 12.71
CA GLY A 184 11.05 -5.28 12.86
C GLY A 184 12.50 -5.05 12.42
N SER A 185 12.71 -4.46 11.24
CA SER A 185 14.04 -4.16 10.72
C SER A 185 14.78 -3.10 11.55
N LEU A 186 14.09 -2.09 12.09
CA LEU A 186 14.72 -1.10 12.97
C LEU A 186 15.16 -1.69 14.31
N ILE A 187 14.36 -2.59 14.91
CA ILE A 187 14.76 -3.34 16.12
C ILE A 187 16.01 -4.18 15.83
N ASP A 188 16.04 -4.78 14.66
CA ASP A 188 17.14 -5.62 14.22
C ASP A 188 18.45 -4.83 14.02
N ILE A 189 18.37 -3.66 13.38
CA ILE A 189 19.48 -2.72 13.22
C ILE A 189 19.98 -2.26 14.59
N LYS A 190 19.08 -1.94 15.54
CA LYS A 190 19.48 -1.53 16.91
C LYS A 190 20.23 -2.61 17.67
N THR A 191 19.92 -3.87 17.44
CA THR A 191 20.50 -4.99 18.21
C THR A 191 21.76 -5.56 17.55
N ARG A 192 21.84 -5.54 16.22
CA ARG A 192 22.89 -6.24 15.46
C ARG A 192 23.82 -5.34 14.64
N SER A 193 23.51 -4.06 14.46
CA SER A 193 24.39 -3.13 13.73
C SER A 193 25.27 -2.29 14.67
N GLN A 194 26.31 -1.65 14.12
CA GLN A 194 27.18 -0.73 14.85
C GLN A 194 26.68 0.73 14.83
N LEU A 195 25.46 0.98 14.33
CA LEU A 195 24.91 2.33 14.27
C LEU A 195 24.63 2.90 15.66
N VAL A 196 25.19 4.09 15.92
CA VAL A 196 25.08 4.77 17.23
C VAL A 196 23.64 5.21 17.53
N ASN A 197 22.90 5.68 16.51
CA ASN A 197 21.52 6.13 16.70
C ASN A 197 20.61 5.77 15.51
N PRO A 198 20.06 4.54 15.48
CA PRO A 198 19.15 4.09 14.42
C PRO A 198 17.83 4.87 14.32
N GLU A 199 17.41 5.57 15.38
CA GLU A 199 16.17 6.38 15.33
C GLU A 199 16.28 7.59 14.37
N ARG A 200 17.51 8.02 14.05
CA ARG A 200 17.73 9.07 13.03
C ARG A 200 17.23 8.66 11.64
N LEU A 201 17.10 7.36 11.37
CA LEU A 201 16.58 6.85 10.11
C LEU A 201 15.07 7.02 9.99
N ARG A 202 14.33 7.11 11.11
CA ARG A 202 12.86 7.08 11.09
C ARG A 202 12.24 8.17 10.22
N PRO A 203 12.64 9.46 10.30
CA PRO A 203 12.06 10.49 9.43
C PRO A 203 12.31 10.25 7.93
N GLY A 204 13.50 9.73 7.57
CA GLY A 204 13.83 9.42 6.18
C GLY A 204 13.08 8.20 5.66
N VAL A 205 12.87 7.19 6.52
CA VAL A 205 12.05 6.01 6.20
C VAL A 205 10.60 6.41 5.97
N GLU A 206 10.04 7.27 6.83
CA GLU A 206 8.67 7.74 6.71
C GLU A 206 8.45 8.54 5.41
N ASP A 207 9.37 9.45 5.07
CA ASP A 207 9.35 10.18 3.79
C ASP A 207 9.41 9.23 2.59
N ALA A 208 10.27 8.20 2.64
CA ALA A 208 10.35 7.18 1.60
C ALA A 208 9.05 6.37 1.46
N LEU A 209 8.45 5.93 2.57
CA LEU A 209 7.20 5.17 2.55
C LEU A 209 6.05 6.00 1.95
N ASP A 210 5.95 7.28 2.32
CA ASP A 210 4.92 8.17 1.79
C ASP A 210 5.05 8.35 0.26
N LYS A 211 6.28 8.35 -0.27
CA LYS A 211 6.54 8.37 -1.73
C LYS A 211 6.22 7.03 -2.39
N LEU A 212 6.58 5.91 -1.76
CA LEU A 212 6.32 4.56 -2.25
C LEU A 212 4.82 4.22 -2.27
N GLN A 213 4.01 4.82 -1.40
CA GLN A 213 2.56 4.65 -1.45
C GLN A 213 1.93 5.24 -2.72
N LEU A 214 2.58 6.22 -3.37
CA LEU A 214 2.12 6.81 -4.61
C LEU A 214 2.54 6.00 -5.84
N THR A 215 3.51 5.10 -5.72
CA THR A 215 3.92 4.19 -6.81
C THR A 215 3.10 2.90 -6.81
N ASP A 216 3.33 2.05 -7.81
CA ASP A 216 2.73 0.72 -7.88
C ASP A 216 3.48 -0.33 -7.07
N CYS A 217 4.47 0.06 -6.24
CA CYS A 217 5.31 -0.88 -5.49
C CYS A 217 4.51 -1.85 -4.62
N CYS A 218 3.37 -1.43 -4.04
CA CYS A 218 2.52 -2.30 -3.22
C CYS A 218 1.85 -3.46 -3.98
N LEU A 219 1.83 -3.38 -5.33
CA LEU A 219 1.31 -4.40 -6.24
C LEU A 219 2.44 -5.25 -6.85
N LEU A 220 3.71 -4.87 -6.67
CA LEU A 220 4.86 -5.53 -7.30
C LEU A 220 5.75 -6.24 -6.29
N PHE A 221 5.91 -5.66 -5.10
CA PHE A 221 6.89 -6.09 -4.12
C PHE A 221 6.26 -6.47 -2.78
N ALA A 222 6.95 -7.36 -2.06
CA ALA A 222 6.56 -7.73 -0.71
C ALA A 222 6.72 -6.55 0.27
N PRO A 223 5.88 -6.45 1.32
CA PRO A 223 5.99 -5.38 2.31
C PRO A 223 7.35 -5.34 3.02
N SER A 224 8.01 -6.49 3.18
CA SER A 224 9.38 -6.56 3.73
C SER A 224 10.43 -5.95 2.80
N GLN A 225 10.29 -6.14 1.48
CA GLN A 225 11.19 -5.55 0.48
C GLN A 225 11.01 -4.04 0.42
N ILE A 226 9.75 -3.56 0.44
CA ILE A 226 9.41 -2.13 0.49
C ILE A 226 9.98 -1.48 1.75
N ALA A 227 9.81 -2.14 2.91
CA ALA A 227 10.37 -1.67 4.18
C ALA A 227 11.89 -1.56 4.15
N LEU A 228 12.58 -2.59 3.65
CA LEU A 228 14.03 -2.60 3.53
C LEU A 228 14.52 -1.50 2.58
N ALA A 229 13.90 -1.35 1.41
CA ALA A 229 14.24 -0.29 0.46
C ALA A 229 14.08 1.12 1.07
N ALA A 230 13.03 1.35 1.84
CA ALA A 230 12.83 2.63 2.54
C ALA A 230 13.92 2.90 3.60
N ILE A 231 14.34 1.87 4.34
CA ILE A 231 15.46 1.97 5.29
C ILE A 231 16.76 2.30 4.56
N LEU A 232 17.11 1.56 3.51
CA LEU A 232 18.34 1.79 2.77
C LEU A 232 18.37 3.16 2.09
N HIS A 233 17.23 3.64 1.60
CA HIS A 233 17.11 5.00 1.10
C HIS A 233 17.43 6.03 2.19
N SER A 234 16.90 5.86 3.41
CA SER A 234 17.20 6.76 4.53
C SER A 234 18.67 6.71 4.96
N VAL A 235 19.28 5.53 4.92
CA VAL A 235 20.69 5.31 5.27
C VAL A 235 21.60 6.03 4.29
N SER A 236 21.35 5.85 2.99
CA SER A 236 22.07 6.52 1.92
C SER A 236 21.95 8.05 2.03
N LYS A 237 20.75 8.57 2.36
CA LYS A 237 20.52 10.01 2.56
C LYS A 237 21.30 10.58 3.74
N LEU A 238 21.52 9.79 4.81
CA LEU A 238 22.33 10.18 5.96
C LEU A 238 23.83 9.88 5.81
N GLN A 239 24.25 9.31 4.67
CA GLN A 239 25.63 8.88 4.41
C GLN A 239 26.19 7.90 5.46
N GLU A 240 25.31 7.10 6.05
CA GLU A 240 25.68 6.03 6.99
C GLU A 240 26.00 4.75 6.20
N ASN A 241 26.89 3.89 6.71
CA ASN A 241 27.21 2.61 6.05
C ASN A 241 26.53 1.43 6.76
N LEU A 242 25.66 0.74 6.03
CA LEU A 242 24.99 -0.51 6.46
C LEU A 242 25.22 -1.67 5.48
N ASP A 243 26.16 -1.54 4.54
CA ASP A 243 26.31 -2.50 3.43
C ASP A 243 26.69 -3.89 3.94
N SER A 244 27.60 -3.98 4.93
CA SER A 244 27.96 -5.24 5.60
C SER A 244 26.76 -5.86 6.31
N PHE A 245 25.93 -5.07 7.01
CA PHE A 245 24.73 -5.59 7.68
C PHE A 245 23.71 -6.15 6.68
N VAL A 246 23.47 -5.46 5.56
CA VAL A 246 22.50 -5.91 4.56
C VAL A 246 22.96 -7.18 3.85
N THR A 247 24.23 -7.23 3.47
CA THR A 247 24.79 -8.35 2.69
C THR A 247 25.13 -9.57 3.54
N GLU A 248 25.67 -9.37 4.74
CA GLU A 248 26.16 -10.46 5.59
C GLU A 248 25.12 -10.94 6.60
N VAL A 249 24.27 -10.03 7.13
CA VAL A 249 23.38 -10.32 8.26
C VAL A 249 21.91 -10.47 7.81
N LEU A 250 21.46 -9.67 6.84
CA LEU A 250 20.04 -9.61 6.47
C LEU A 250 19.67 -10.51 5.27
N LEU A 251 20.44 -10.46 4.18
CA LEU A 251 20.21 -11.28 2.98
C LEU A 251 20.98 -12.61 3.03
N GLY A 252 22.17 -12.58 3.63
CA GLY A 252 23.14 -13.66 3.53
C GLY A 252 23.73 -13.78 2.10
N PRO A 253 24.82 -14.53 1.95
CA PRO A 253 25.58 -14.60 0.69
C PRO A 253 24.80 -15.21 -0.49
N GLU A 254 23.76 -16.00 -0.21
CA GLU A 254 22.98 -16.76 -1.20
C GLU A 254 21.86 -15.95 -1.88
N HIS A 255 21.47 -14.79 -1.33
CA HIS A 255 20.27 -14.04 -1.77
C HIS A 255 20.61 -12.69 -2.44
N LYS A 256 21.77 -12.59 -3.10
CA LYS A 256 22.21 -11.34 -3.78
C LYS A 256 21.26 -10.87 -4.88
N GLU A 257 20.50 -11.77 -5.50
CA GLU A 257 19.52 -11.45 -6.54
C GLU A 257 18.43 -10.47 -6.05
N TYR A 258 18.08 -10.52 -4.77
CA TYR A 258 17.10 -9.62 -4.17
C TYR A 258 17.57 -8.17 -4.07
N ILE A 259 18.89 -7.92 -4.18
CA ILE A 259 19.46 -6.58 -4.20
C ILE A 259 18.98 -5.82 -5.43
N HIS A 260 18.81 -6.50 -6.58
CA HIS A 260 18.28 -5.86 -7.80
C HIS A 260 16.87 -5.31 -7.59
N HIS A 261 15.96 -6.10 -7.00
CA HIS A 261 14.60 -5.64 -6.67
C HIS A 261 14.62 -4.47 -5.67
N ILE A 262 15.49 -4.50 -4.68
CA ILE A 262 15.64 -3.40 -3.72
C ILE A 262 16.10 -2.12 -4.43
N ILE A 263 17.06 -2.22 -5.35
CA ILE A 263 17.54 -1.08 -6.15
C ILE A 263 16.40 -0.52 -7.01
N GLU A 264 15.58 -1.36 -7.63
CA GLU A 264 14.41 -0.91 -8.41
C GLU A 264 13.38 -0.17 -7.57
N ILE A 265 13.08 -0.67 -6.37
CA ILE A 265 12.21 0.04 -5.42
C ILE A 265 12.83 1.40 -5.05
N ILE A 266 14.13 1.44 -4.76
CA ILE A 266 14.84 2.69 -4.45
C ILE A 266 14.79 3.67 -5.64
N ARG A 267 14.96 3.20 -6.88
CA ARG A 267 14.81 4.06 -8.07
C ARG A 267 13.42 4.65 -8.15
N SER A 268 12.38 3.87 -7.85
CA SER A 268 10.99 4.34 -7.83
C SER A 268 10.76 5.49 -6.84
N ILE A 269 11.49 5.52 -5.71
CA ILE A 269 11.47 6.66 -4.77
C ILE A 269 12.02 7.93 -5.42
N HIS A 270 13.08 7.81 -6.21
CA HIS A 270 13.78 8.95 -6.83
C HIS A 270 13.02 9.51 -8.04
N THR A 271 12.41 8.66 -8.86
CA THR A 271 11.62 9.09 -10.03
C THR A 271 10.44 9.97 -9.63
N ASN A 272 9.85 9.72 -8.44
CA ASN A 272 8.75 10.51 -7.90
C ASN A 272 9.18 11.85 -7.26
N ASN A 273 10.47 12.20 -7.19
CA ASN A 273 10.90 13.56 -6.82
C ASN A 273 10.75 14.57 -7.99
N ILE A 274 10.25 14.14 -9.16
CA ILE A 274 10.18 14.96 -10.39
C ILE A 274 8.78 15.59 -10.59
N TYR A 275 7.83 15.38 -9.68
CA TYR A 275 6.51 16.03 -9.69
C TYR A 275 6.31 16.96 -8.50
#